data_AF-A0A9W9W0N1-F1
#
_entry.id   AF-A0A9W9W0N1-F1
#
_cell.length_a   1.000
_cell.length_b   1.000
_cell.length_c   1.000
_cell.angle_alpha   90.00
_cell.angle_beta   90.00
_cell.angle_gamma   90.00
#
_symmetry.space_group_name_H-M   'P 1'
#
loop_
_entity.id
_entity.type
_entity.pdbx_description
1 polymer ?
#
loop_
_entity_poly.entity_id
_entity_poly.type
_entity_poly.pdbx_seq_one_letter_code
_entity_poly.pdbx_strand_id
1 'polypeptide(L)'
;MHYSTLVLLELSYLQIASAAVISQRSILQGWSLQASTCPSGSQSCNDGGCCPSGLYCFSAKTAEVASCCTSICVGAVEGSPKCADSSWSLWQGLQGNDFCCQVGLVGVYQSTGTVAGTCVSSGQAGSATTARLVCRPETR
;
A
#
# COMPACT_ATOMS: atom_id res chain seq x y z
N MET A 1 67.47 -31.10 -5.49
CA MET A 1 67.01 -29.74 -5.86
C MET A 1 65.52 -29.69 -5.51
N HIS A 2 65.10 -29.11 -4.38
CA HIS A 2 64.66 -27.69 -4.23
C HIS A 2 63.46 -27.40 -5.18
N TYR A 3 62.20 -27.08 -4.82
CA TYR A 3 61.52 -26.26 -3.78
C TYR A 3 60.04 -26.76 -3.58
N SER A 4 59.37 -26.71 -2.41
CA SER A 4 58.58 -25.58 -1.80
C SER A 4 57.45 -25.06 -2.74
N THR A 5 56.17 -24.81 -2.42
CA THR A 5 55.45 -24.38 -1.19
C THR A 5 53.92 -24.44 -1.45
N LEU A 6 53.11 -24.54 -0.38
CA LEU A 6 51.65 -24.28 -0.23
C LEU A 6 51.00 -23.25 -1.19
N VAL A 7 49.74 -23.49 -1.61
CA VAL A 7 48.70 -22.44 -1.69
C VAL A 7 47.30 -23.03 -1.40
N LEU A 8 46.75 -22.65 -0.24
CA LEU A 8 45.33 -22.61 0.11
C LEU A 8 44.62 -21.54 -0.72
N LEU A 9 43.41 -21.79 -1.24
CA LEU A 9 42.43 -20.77 -1.67
C LEU A 9 41.04 -21.44 -1.68
N GLU A 10 40.31 -21.41 -0.56
CA GLU A 10 39.30 -20.39 -0.26
C GLU A 10 38.20 -20.35 -1.34
N LEU A 11 37.24 -21.27 -1.18
CA LEU A 11 35.93 -21.21 -1.84
C LEU A 11 35.23 -19.92 -1.40
N SER A 12 35.32 -18.92 -2.26
CA SER A 12 34.76 -17.59 -2.06
C SER A 12 33.24 -17.69 -2.08
N TYR A 13 32.62 -17.59 -0.90
CA TYR A 13 31.20 -17.32 -0.76
C TYR A 13 30.90 -15.94 -1.36
N LEU A 14 30.30 -15.91 -2.55
CA LEU A 14 29.64 -14.72 -3.09
C LEU A 14 28.39 -14.45 -2.25
N GLN A 15 28.56 -13.77 -1.11
CA GLN A 15 27.46 -13.10 -0.43
C GLN A 15 27.02 -11.92 -1.28
N ILE A 16 26.05 -12.15 -2.17
CA ILE A 16 25.30 -11.07 -2.81
C ILE A 16 24.47 -10.43 -1.69
N ALA A 17 25.00 -9.36 -1.10
CA ALA A 17 24.21 -8.48 -0.26
C ALA A 17 23.20 -7.78 -1.17
N SER A 18 21.95 -8.25 -1.15
CA SER A 18 20.84 -7.52 -1.75
C SER A 18 20.71 -6.19 -1.02
N ALA A 19 21.21 -5.12 -1.63
CA ALA A 19 20.93 -3.77 -1.17
C ALA A 19 19.41 -3.57 -1.26
N ALA A 20 18.74 -3.45 -0.12
CA ALA A 20 17.35 -3.02 -0.09
C ALA A 20 17.32 -1.61 -0.69
N VAL A 21 16.77 -1.47 -1.89
CA VAL A 21 16.50 -0.15 -2.47
C VAL A 21 15.55 0.55 -1.50
N ILE A 22 16.04 1.59 -0.82
CA ILE A 22 15.19 2.44 0.01
C ILE A 22 14.30 3.22 -0.96
N SER A 23 13.12 2.68 -1.25
CA SER A 23 12.10 3.37 -2.03
C SER A 23 11.58 4.54 -1.20
N GLN A 24 11.84 5.77 -1.65
CA GLN A 24 11.35 6.96 -0.98
C GLN A 24 9.82 7.02 -1.10
N ARG A 25 9.12 6.90 0.03
CA ARG A 25 7.66 7.03 0.08
C ARG A 25 7.28 8.49 -0.06
N SER A 26 6.42 8.80 -1.02
CA SER A 26 5.83 10.13 -1.16
C SER A 26 4.55 10.17 -0.33
N ILE A 27 4.55 10.97 0.75
CA ILE A 27 3.35 11.19 1.56
C ILE A 27 2.63 12.42 1.04
N LEU A 28 1.39 12.22 0.57
CA LEU A 28 0.55 13.25 -0.04
C LEU A 28 -0.88 13.12 0.51
N GLN A 29 -1.72 14.13 0.27
CA GLN A 29 -3.14 13.94 0.49
C GLN A 29 -3.72 12.88 -0.45
N GLY A 30 -4.64 12.05 0.01
CA GLY A 30 -5.20 10.96 -0.80
C GLY A 30 -6.13 10.04 -0.01
N TRP A 31 -6.51 8.92 -0.62
CA TRP A 31 -7.31 7.88 0.04
C TRP A 31 -6.48 7.09 1.05
N SER A 32 -7.14 6.70 2.14
CA SER A 32 -6.55 5.85 3.18
C SER A 32 -6.33 4.42 2.69
N LEU A 33 -5.34 3.77 3.30
CA LEU A 33 -5.14 2.33 3.20
C LEU A 33 -6.25 1.59 3.94
N GLN A 34 -6.86 0.58 3.32
CA GLN A 34 -7.76 -0.34 4.02
C GLN A 34 -6.97 -1.45 4.69
N ALA A 35 -6.90 -1.39 6.02
CA ALA A 35 -6.23 -2.38 6.84
C ALA A 35 -6.76 -2.34 8.27
N SER A 36 -7.02 -3.53 8.84
CA SER A 36 -7.41 -3.66 10.25
C SER A 36 -6.26 -3.33 11.23
N THR A 37 -5.02 -3.38 10.76
CA THR A 37 -3.82 -2.98 11.51
C THR A 37 -2.95 -2.11 10.61
N CYS A 38 -2.66 -0.90 11.10
CA CYS A 38 -1.92 0.06 10.31
C CYS A 38 -0.41 -0.27 10.28
N PRO A 39 0.22 -0.26 9.09
CA PRO A 39 1.66 -0.47 8.98
C PRO A 39 2.45 0.66 9.64
N SER A 40 3.74 0.39 9.91
CA SER A 40 4.66 1.41 10.43
C SER A 40 4.66 2.68 9.57
N GLY A 41 4.68 3.83 10.22
CA GLY A 41 4.59 5.14 9.57
C GLY A 41 3.17 5.58 9.21
N SER A 42 2.15 4.82 9.63
CA SER A 42 0.74 5.19 9.52
C SER A 42 0.00 5.05 10.85
N GLN A 43 -1.19 5.65 10.92
CA GLN A 43 -2.08 5.71 12.07
C GLN A 43 -3.49 5.29 11.68
N SER A 44 -4.22 4.74 12.66
CA SER A 44 -5.59 4.25 12.47
C SER A 44 -6.60 5.40 12.38
N CYS A 45 -7.55 5.24 11.47
CA CYS A 45 -8.67 6.14 11.24
C CYS A 45 -10.01 5.49 11.64
N ASN A 46 -10.10 4.86 12.83
CA ASN A 46 -11.28 4.27 13.49
C ASN A 46 -12.12 3.21 12.72
N ASP A 47 -12.31 3.35 11.40
CA ASP A 47 -13.15 2.52 10.51
C ASP A 47 -12.31 1.60 9.59
N GLY A 48 -11.18 1.10 10.09
CA GLY A 48 -10.30 0.20 9.31
C GLY A 48 -9.49 0.90 8.21
N GLY A 49 -9.48 2.23 8.20
CA GLY A 49 -8.60 3.04 7.36
C GLY A 49 -7.29 3.38 8.07
N CYS A 50 -6.21 3.53 7.31
CA CYS A 50 -4.91 3.96 7.80
C CYS A 50 -4.38 5.16 6.99
N CYS A 51 -3.98 6.21 7.69
CA CYS A 51 -3.35 7.39 7.10
C CYS A 51 -1.89 7.49 7.53
N PRO A 52 -0.98 8.00 6.70
CA PRO A 52 0.39 8.31 7.13
C PRO A 52 0.40 9.19 8.38
N SER A 53 1.33 8.97 9.31
CA SER A 53 1.34 9.58 10.66
C SER A 53 1.47 11.11 10.70
N GLY A 54 1.62 11.79 9.56
CA GLY A 54 1.61 13.25 9.43
C GLY A 54 0.33 13.84 8.84
N LEU A 55 -0.68 13.01 8.56
CA LEU A 55 -1.94 13.42 7.92
C LEU A 55 -3.13 13.12 8.83
N TYR A 56 -4.12 14.00 8.83
CA TYR A 56 -5.38 13.82 9.53
C TYR A 56 -6.33 12.91 8.73
N CYS A 57 -7.08 12.10 9.45
CA CYS A 57 -8.18 11.32 8.89
C CYS A 57 -9.43 12.20 8.79
N PHE A 58 -9.97 12.36 7.58
CA PHE A 58 -11.29 12.91 7.36
C PHE A 58 -12.24 11.76 7.02
N SER A 59 -13.32 11.65 7.77
CA SER A 59 -14.30 10.57 7.65
C SER A 59 -14.89 10.50 6.24
N ALA A 60 -15.15 9.26 5.80
CA ALA A 60 -15.93 8.99 4.60
C ALA A 60 -17.33 9.63 4.72
N LYS A 61 -17.87 10.12 3.59
CA LYS A 61 -19.23 10.67 3.58
C LYS A 61 -20.27 9.64 3.13
N THR A 62 -19.85 8.69 2.30
CA THR A 62 -20.71 7.60 1.81
C THR A 62 -19.99 6.24 1.93
N ALA A 63 -20.16 5.33 0.97
CA ALA A 63 -19.42 4.07 0.89
C ALA A 63 -17.94 4.27 0.48
N GLU A 64 -17.33 5.37 0.87
CA GLU A 64 -15.93 5.72 0.64
C GLU A 64 -15.06 5.15 1.78
N VAL A 65 -13.76 5.36 1.67
CA VAL A 65 -12.83 5.23 2.79
C VAL A 65 -12.42 6.62 3.28
N ALA A 66 -11.82 6.70 4.46
CA ALA A 66 -11.31 7.98 4.95
C ALA A 66 -10.32 8.60 3.96
N SER A 67 -10.33 9.93 3.84
CA SER A 67 -9.28 10.67 3.13
C SER A 67 -8.22 11.13 4.13
N CYS A 68 -6.95 11.01 3.76
CA CYS A 68 -5.81 11.47 4.53
C CYS A 68 -5.38 12.84 4.01
N CYS A 69 -5.38 13.85 4.88
CA CYS A 69 -5.08 15.21 4.45
C CYS A 69 -4.37 16.03 5.55
N THR A 70 -3.68 17.11 5.15
CA THR A 70 -3.19 18.14 6.09
C THR A 70 -4.27 19.16 6.48
N SER A 71 -5.28 19.32 5.63
CA SER A 71 -6.47 20.16 5.81
C SER A 71 -7.65 19.52 5.06
N ILE A 72 -8.89 20.04 5.17
CA ILE A 72 -10.06 19.42 4.52
C ILE A 72 -9.80 19.28 3.00
N CYS A 73 -9.75 18.03 2.50
CA CYS A 73 -9.33 17.76 1.11
C CYS A 73 -10.21 16.78 0.33
N VAL A 74 -11.34 16.33 0.89
CA VAL A 74 -12.18 15.26 0.31
C VAL A 74 -12.48 15.48 -1.18
N GLY A 75 -13.01 16.65 -1.56
CA GLY A 75 -13.35 16.93 -2.97
C GLY A 75 -12.15 16.98 -3.91
N ALA A 76 -10.97 17.37 -3.41
CA ALA A 76 -9.74 17.33 -4.22
C ALA A 76 -9.23 15.90 -4.42
N VAL A 77 -9.43 15.02 -3.43
CA VAL A 77 -9.09 13.59 -3.51
C VAL A 77 -10.08 12.86 -4.42
N GLU A 78 -11.38 13.17 -4.36
CA GLU A 78 -12.39 12.64 -5.29
C GLU A 78 -12.10 13.05 -6.74
N GLY A 79 -11.74 14.32 -6.98
CA GLY A 79 -11.45 14.82 -8.33
C GLY A 79 -10.13 14.31 -8.92
N SER A 80 -9.19 13.84 -8.09
CA SER A 80 -7.88 13.33 -8.51
C SER A 80 -7.44 12.19 -7.59
N PRO A 81 -8.05 11.00 -7.72
CA PRO A 81 -7.86 9.92 -6.76
C PRO A 81 -6.43 9.37 -6.81
N LYS A 82 -5.86 9.23 -5.61
CA LYS A 82 -4.53 8.66 -5.37
C LYS A 82 -4.43 8.16 -3.94
N CYS A 83 -3.44 7.32 -3.68
CA CYS A 83 -3.12 6.92 -2.33
C CYS A 83 -2.39 8.02 -1.57
N ALA A 84 -2.65 8.10 -0.26
CA ALA A 84 -1.95 9.03 0.62
C ALA A 84 -0.46 8.70 0.81
N ASP A 85 -0.08 7.46 0.54
CA ASP A 85 1.30 6.99 0.48
C ASP A 85 1.52 6.34 -0.90
N SER A 86 2.54 6.81 -1.63
CA SER A 86 2.88 6.31 -2.97
C SER A 86 3.35 4.84 -2.99
N SER A 87 3.63 4.25 -1.82
CA SER A 87 3.94 2.82 -1.68
C SER A 87 2.71 1.92 -1.65
N TRP A 88 1.49 2.46 -1.77
CA TRP A 88 0.25 1.69 -1.84
C TRP A 88 -0.30 1.61 -3.27
N SER A 89 -1.13 0.61 -3.52
CA SER A 89 -1.85 0.43 -4.79
C SER A 89 -3.25 1.02 -4.66
N LEU A 90 -3.67 1.81 -5.66
CA LEU A 90 -5.00 2.38 -5.73
C LEU A 90 -5.96 1.41 -6.43
N TRP A 91 -7.09 1.13 -5.80
CA TRP A 91 -8.15 0.26 -6.30
C TRP A 91 -9.47 1.01 -6.31
N GLN A 92 -10.29 0.73 -7.31
CA GLN A 92 -11.65 1.24 -7.45
C GLN A 92 -12.64 0.11 -7.22
N GLY A 93 -13.47 0.24 -6.19
CA GLY A 93 -14.38 -0.82 -5.75
C GLY A 93 -15.85 -0.41 -5.83
N LEU A 94 -16.54 -0.59 -4.71
CA LEU A 94 -17.98 -0.39 -4.60
C LEU A 94 -18.38 1.03 -5.02
N GLN A 95 -19.39 1.13 -5.89
CA GLN A 95 -19.93 2.39 -6.40
C GLN A 95 -18.91 3.30 -7.09
N GLY A 96 -17.76 2.75 -7.52
CA GLY A 96 -16.68 3.53 -8.11
C GLY A 96 -15.81 4.28 -7.09
N ASN A 97 -16.02 4.05 -5.79
CA ASN A 97 -15.20 4.63 -4.74
C ASN A 97 -13.81 3.98 -4.72
N ASP A 98 -12.79 4.81 -4.54
CA ASP A 98 -11.42 4.36 -4.50
C ASP A 98 -10.95 4.09 -3.07
N PHE A 99 -9.98 3.18 -2.94
CA PHE A 99 -9.31 2.85 -1.70
C PHE A 99 -7.91 2.32 -1.98
N CYS A 100 -7.06 2.30 -0.96
CA CYS A 100 -5.69 1.84 -1.09
C CYS A 100 -5.47 0.50 -0.43
N CYS A 101 -4.59 -0.31 -1.03
CA CYS A 101 -4.09 -1.56 -0.48
C CYS A 101 -2.56 -1.56 -0.43
N GLN A 102 -1.98 -2.26 0.54
CA GLN A 102 -0.55 -2.51 0.55
C GLN A 102 -0.12 -3.30 -0.70
N VAL A 103 1.14 -3.16 -1.08
CA VAL A 103 1.73 -3.93 -2.18
C VAL A 103 1.57 -5.43 -1.92
N GLY A 104 1.16 -6.17 -2.95
CA GLY A 104 0.95 -7.62 -2.88
C GLY A 104 -0.44 -8.03 -2.40
N LEU A 105 -1.27 -7.09 -1.94
CA LEU A 105 -2.69 -7.35 -1.66
C LEU A 105 -3.57 -6.98 -2.86
N VAL A 106 -4.71 -7.66 -2.95
CA VAL A 106 -5.74 -7.45 -3.98
C VAL A 106 -6.92 -6.73 -3.34
N GLY A 107 -7.37 -5.66 -3.97
CA GLY A 107 -8.61 -4.99 -3.59
C GLY A 107 -9.83 -5.82 -3.99
N VAL A 108 -10.77 -5.98 -3.08
CA VAL A 108 -12.06 -6.64 -3.32
C VAL A 108 -13.19 -5.85 -2.70
N TYR A 109 -14.41 -6.05 -3.18
CA TYR A 109 -15.61 -5.46 -2.58
C TYR A 109 -16.81 -6.39 -2.69
N GLN A 110 -17.81 -6.11 -1.86
CA GLN A 110 -19.14 -6.73 -1.92
C GLN A 110 -20.14 -5.68 -2.37
N SER A 111 -21.10 -6.04 -3.23
CA SER A 111 -22.13 -5.13 -3.72
C SER A 111 -23.03 -4.57 -2.61
N THR A 112 -23.13 -5.28 -1.48
CA THR A 112 -23.88 -4.90 -0.27
C THR A 112 -22.98 -4.31 0.82
N GLY A 113 -21.71 -4.02 0.53
CA GLY A 113 -20.77 -3.45 1.49
C GLY A 113 -21.11 -2.00 1.86
N THR A 114 -20.50 -1.51 2.94
CA THR A 114 -20.64 -0.13 3.42
C THR A 114 -19.39 0.71 3.20
N VAL A 115 -18.35 0.14 2.61
CA VAL A 115 -17.05 0.78 2.31
C VAL A 115 -16.63 0.44 0.88
N ALA A 116 -15.69 1.22 0.34
CA ALA A 116 -15.25 1.09 -1.05
C ALA A 116 -14.68 -0.31 -1.36
N GLY A 117 -14.05 -0.94 -0.38
CA GLY A 117 -13.55 -2.30 -0.48
C GLY A 117 -12.66 -2.68 0.69
N THR A 118 -12.09 -3.88 0.60
CA THR A 118 -11.10 -4.41 1.54
C THR A 118 -9.93 -5.01 0.78
N CYS A 119 -8.81 -5.21 1.48
CA CYS A 119 -7.59 -5.77 0.89
C CYS A 119 -7.42 -7.21 1.37
N VAL A 120 -7.21 -8.15 0.44
CA VAL A 120 -7.03 -9.57 0.74
C VAL A 120 -5.80 -10.13 0.05
N SER A 121 -5.32 -11.28 0.51
CA SER A 121 -4.29 -12.02 -0.23
C SER A 121 -4.87 -12.53 -1.55
N SER A 122 -4.05 -12.64 -2.59
CA SER A 122 -4.51 -13.04 -3.94
C SER A 122 -5.31 -14.34 -3.97
N GLY A 123 -4.93 -15.34 -3.16
CA GLY A 123 -5.66 -16.61 -3.03
C GLY A 123 -7.04 -16.52 -2.38
N GLN A 124 -7.39 -15.39 -1.77
CA GLN A 124 -8.66 -15.17 -1.07
C GLN A 124 -9.66 -14.32 -1.89
N ALA A 125 -9.24 -13.79 -3.05
CA ALA A 125 -10.07 -12.90 -3.86
C ALA A 125 -11.32 -13.59 -4.43
N GLY A 126 -11.32 -14.92 -4.58
CA GLY A 126 -12.41 -15.68 -5.20
C GLY A 126 -13.75 -15.66 -4.45
N SER A 127 -13.79 -15.19 -3.21
CA SER A 127 -15.02 -15.09 -2.40
C SER A 127 -15.72 -13.73 -2.50
N ALA A 128 -15.18 -12.79 -3.28
CA ALA A 128 -15.69 -11.42 -3.43
C ALA A 128 -15.51 -10.92 -4.87
N THR A 129 -16.07 -9.74 -5.16
CA THR A 129 -15.82 -9.10 -6.46
C THR A 129 -14.44 -8.44 -6.42
N THR A 130 -13.58 -8.73 -7.39
CA THR A 130 -12.27 -8.07 -7.48
C THR A 130 -12.47 -6.61 -7.87
N ALA A 131 -11.90 -5.70 -7.08
CA ALA A 131 -11.88 -4.27 -7.39
C ALA A 131 -10.99 -4.02 -8.62
N ARG A 132 -11.23 -2.92 -9.33
CA ARG A 132 -10.39 -2.55 -10.47
C ARG A 132 -9.10 -1.91 -9.97
N LEU A 133 -7.95 -2.45 -10.34
CA LEU A 133 -6.67 -1.79 -10.08
C LEU A 133 -6.59 -0.51 -10.93
N VAL A 134 -6.45 0.64 -10.28
CA VAL A 134 -6.33 1.95 -10.94
C VAL A 134 -4.86 2.28 -11.14
N CYS A 135 -4.05 2.16 -10.09
CA CYS A 135 -2.64 2.46 -10.14
C CYS A 135 -1.83 1.55 -9.23
N ARG A 136 -0.66 1.13 -9.70
CA ARG A 136 0.33 0.42 -8.87
C ARG A 136 1.12 1.42 -8.01
N PRO A 137 1.80 0.95 -6.96
CA PRO A 137 2.70 1.79 -6.19
C PRO A 137 3.75 2.39 -7.12
N GLU A 138 4.11 3.65 -6.91
CA GLU A 138 5.19 4.26 -7.67
C GLU A 138 6.50 3.54 -7.31
N THR A 139 7.03 2.81 -8.29
CA THR A 139 8.39 2.25 -8.24
C THR A 139 9.29 3.26 -8.93
N ARG A 140 10.12 3.96 -8.16
CA ARG A 140 11.24 4.75 -8.71
C ARG A 140 12.51 3.93 -8.64
#